data_AF-A0A6P6H683-F1
#
_entry.id   AF-A0A6P6H683-F1
#
_cell.length_a   1.000
_cell.length_b   1.000
_cell.length_c   1.000
_cell.angle_alpha   90.00
_cell.angle_beta   90.00
_cell.angle_gamma   90.00
#
_symmetry.space_group_name_H-M   'P 1'
#
loop_
_entity.id
_entity.type
_entity.pdbx_description
1 polymer ?
#
loop_
_entity_poly.entity_id
_entity_poly.type
_entity_poly.pdbx_seq_one_letter_code
_entity_poly.pdbx_strand_id
1 'polypeptide(L)'
;MALPFSLILAICTGPGILGSLSRVRLVGGDHRCEGRVEVQQDDEWVTVCDDYWNMDSVAVLCRELGCGAARKTMSGTVYGPVTPKDQKVFNHLFRCSGIEESLSQCEKEDAIGCSHVEDAGAVCELPESVRLADGPGRCQGRVEVKFRREWSSVCQAGWSFAAAKVVCRQLGCGRATLTRKGCNKATRGQGAIWQRKASCSGQEVSLQDCLSEVWEHNCTHNEDVWVECEDPFGLKLVGGRSHCEGRLEVLHKGEWGSVCDDGWGQEADRVVCRQLGCGQPLSPPVKVRRRFGPGVGRIWLDDVNCSGKEPSLEQCPHRSWGYHNCNHREDVAVVCEEQQSGLLDA
;
A
#
# COMPACT_ATOMS: atom_id res chain seq x y z
N MET A 1 23.79 34.46 62.16
CA MET A 1 24.54 34.74 60.93
C MET A 1 24.78 33.42 60.23
N ALA A 2 23.98 33.09 59.23
CA ALA A 2 24.15 31.92 58.39
C ALA A 2 24.83 32.37 57.10
N LEU A 3 25.97 31.78 56.78
CA LEU A 3 26.66 31.96 55.50
C LEU A 3 26.28 30.79 54.57
N PRO A 4 26.10 31.02 53.25
CA PRO A 4 25.61 29.99 52.35
C PRO A 4 26.75 29.07 51.90
N PHE A 5 26.51 27.76 51.93
CA PHE A 5 27.34 26.78 51.21
C PHE A 5 27.18 27.03 49.70
N SER A 6 28.26 27.45 49.05
CA SER A 6 28.36 27.41 47.59
C SER A 6 28.51 25.95 47.15
N LEU A 7 27.47 25.44 46.51
CA LEU A 7 27.49 24.16 45.80
C LEU A 7 28.28 24.37 44.50
N ILE A 8 29.54 23.97 44.47
CA ILE A 8 30.30 23.88 43.21
C ILE A 8 29.74 22.68 42.45
N LEU A 9 29.00 22.96 41.37
CA LEU A 9 28.54 21.98 40.42
C LEU A 9 29.77 21.44 39.68
N ALA A 10 30.27 20.28 40.09
CA ALA A 10 31.28 19.54 39.34
C ALA A 10 30.62 18.99 38.07
N ILE A 11 30.74 19.73 36.97
CA ILE A 11 30.42 19.22 35.63
C ILE A 11 31.43 18.12 35.34
N CYS A 12 31.00 16.87 35.44
CA CYS A 12 31.74 15.74 34.89
C CYS A 12 31.72 15.89 33.36
N THR A 13 32.73 16.53 32.81
CA THR A 13 33.05 16.42 31.39
C THR A 13 33.71 15.06 31.20
N GLY A 14 32.91 14.08 30.77
CA GLY A 14 33.43 12.80 30.31
C GLY A 14 34.37 12.99 29.10
N PRO A 15 35.26 12.02 28.83
CA PRO A 15 36.17 12.07 27.69
C PRO A 15 35.37 12.19 26.38
N GLY A 16 35.88 12.99 25.44
CA GLY A 16 35.19 13.47 24.25
C GLY A 16 34.43 12.41 23.46
N ILE A 17 33.16 12.71 23.18
CA ILE A 17 32.28 11.93 22.31
C ILE A 17 32.85 12.00 20.88
N LEU A 18 33.47 10.91 20.41
CA LEU A 18 33.62 10.64 18.97
C LEU A 18 32.23 10.71 18.32
N GLY A 19 32.15 11.37 17.15
CA GLY A 19 30.94 11.76 16.40
C GLY A 19 29.65 11.03 16.76
N SER A 20 28.66 11.78 17.25
CA SER A 20 27.36 11.25 17.65
C SER A 20 26.63 10.63 16.45
N LEU A 21 26.46 9.30 16.46
CA LEU A 21 25.49 8.64 15.58
C LEU A 21 24.10 9.20 15.85
N SER A 22 23.46 9.77 14.84
CA SER A 22 22.20 10.50 15.01
C SER A 22 20.98 9.78 14.44
N ARG A 23 21.14 8.96 13.39
CA ARG A 23 20.04 8.33 12.65
C ARG A 23 20.44 7.01 12.00
N VAL A 24 19.45 6.15 11.75
CA VAL A 24 19.61 4.85 11.07
C VAL A 24 18.52 4.66 9.99
N ARG A 25 18.82 3.91 8.92
CA ARG A 25 17.84 3.56 7.86
C ARG A 25 18.18 2.23 7.17
N LEU A 26 17.20 1.66 6.48
CA LEU A 26 17.35 0.52 5.59
C LEU A 26 17.14 0.95 4.13
N VAL A 27 18.04 0.52 3.23
CA VAL A 27 18.04 0.93 1.81
C VAL A 27 18.12 -0.29 0.89
N GLY A 28 17.41 -0.25 -0.23
CA GLY A 28 17.51 -1.25 -1.31
C GLY A 28 16.78 -2.57 -1.06
N GLY A 29 16.07 -2.71 0.06
CA GLY A 29 15.13 -3.82 0.27
C GLY A 29 13.74 -3.55 -0.30
N ASP A 30 12.90 -4.59 -0.34
CA ASP A 30 11.55 -4.54 -0.90
C ASP A 30 10.60 -3.60 -0.12
N HIS A 31 10.93 -3.27 1.13
CA HIS A 31 10.17 -2.36 1.99
C HIS A 31 11.05 -1.68 3.06
N ARG A 32 10.55 -0.63 3.73
CA ARG A 32 11.31 0.19 4.70
C ARG A 32 11.92 -0.53 5.91
N CYS A 33 11.48 -1.76 6.20
CA CYS A 33 11.96 -2.60 7.30
C CYS A 33 12.83 -3.78 6.83
N GLU A 34 13.36 -3.68 5.60
CA GLU A 34 14.30 -4.61 5.00
C GLU A 34 15.30 -3.82 4.15
N GLY A 35 16.56 -4.21 4.18
CA GLY A 35 17.57 -3.63 3.31
C GLY A 35 18.96 -3.62 3.90
N ARG A 36 19.87 -2.92 3.20
CA ARG A 36 21.20 -2.58 3.67
C ARG A 36 21.10 -1.57 4.80
N VAL A 37 21.88 -1.77 5.85
CA VAL A 37 21.93 -0.90 7.03
C VAL A 37 22.82 0.30 6.74
N GLU A 38 22.26 1.50 6.92
CA GLU A 38 23.00 2.75 6.83
C GLU A 38 22.79 3.58 8.10
N VAL A 39 23.88 4.15 8.61
CA VAL A 39 23.89 5.01 9.80
C VAL A 39 24.40 6.41 9.42
N GLN A 40 23.93 7.43 10.12
CA GLN A 40 24.39 8.81 9.90
C GLN A 40 25.54 9.14 10.85
N GLN A 41 26.71 9.42 10.29
CA GLN A 41 27.92 9.86 11.00
C GLN A 41 28.37 11.20 10.40
N ASP A 42 28.55 12.21 11.25
CA ASP A 42 29.03 13.55 10.83
C ASP A 42 28.23 14.14 9.64
N ASP A 43 26.90 14.01 9.70
CA ASP A 43 25.92 14.36 8.66
C ASP A 43 26.00 13.57 7.34
N GLU A 44 26.94 12.64 7.18
CA GLU A 44 27.03 11.71 6.05
C GLU A 44 26.36 10.37 6.35
N TRP A 45 25.69 9.78 5.35
CA TRP A 45 25.20 8.40 5.45
C TRP A 45 26.31 7.43 5.09
N VAL A 46 26.60 6.49 5.97
CA VAL A 46 27.64 5.47 5.79
C VAL A 46 27.03 4.07 5.97
N THR A 47 27.57 3.08 5.28
CA THR A 47 27.11 1.69 5.39
C THR A 47 27.69 1.03 6.63
N VAL A 48 27.08 -0.03 7.14
CA VAL A 48 27.60 -0.78 8.30
C VAL A 48 28.30 -2.04 7.81
N CYS A 49 29.42 -2.39 8.42
CA CYS A 49 30.11 -3.65 8.11
C CYS A 49 29.37 -4.86 8.71
N ASP A 50 29.33 -5.97 7.98
CA ASP A 50 28.69 -7.21 8.41
C ASP A 50 29.53 -8.05 9.40
N ASP A 51 30.79 -7.66 9.59
CA ASP A 51 31.64 -8.18 10.65
C ASP A 51 31.00 -7.96 12.02
N TYR A 52 30.80 -9.07 12.77
CA TYR A 52 30.07 -9.12 14.04
C TYR A 52 28.61 -8.64 13.99
N TRP A 53 28.08 -8.28 12.81
CA TRP A 53 26.68 -7.94 12.62
C TRP A 53 25.82 -9.19 12.77
N ASN A 54 25.06 -9.23 13.88
CA ASN A 54 24.35 -10.42 14.30
C ASN A 54 22.87 -10.11 14.62
N MET A 55 22.13 -11.13 15.06
CA MET A 55 20.70 -11.01 15.35
C MET A 55 20.39 -10.05 16.51
N ASP A 56 21.29 -9.87 17.47
CA ASP A 56 21.13 -8.91 18.56
C ASP A 56 21.28 -7.48 18.04
N SER A 57 22.24 -7.22 17.15
CA SER A 57 22.38 -5.93 16.45
C SER A 57 21.16 -5.61 15.57
N VAL A 58 20.64 -6.62 14.87
CA VAL A 58 19.39 -6.48 14.10
C VAL A 58 18.19 -6.23 15.04
N ALA A 59 18.16 -6.83 16.23
CA ALA A 59 17.06 -6.63 17.17
C ALA A 59 17.02 -5.19 17.71
N VAL A 60 18.18 -4.62 18.00
CA VAL A 60 18.32 -3.20 18.36
C VAL A 60 17.91 -2.30 17.19
N LEU A 61 18.43 -2.57 15.99
CA LEU A 61 18.08 -1.79 14.79
C LEU A 61 16.58 -1.83 14.48
N CYS A 62 15.96 -3.02 14.48
CA CYS A 62 14.54 -3.16 14.21
C CYS A 62 13.68 -2.48 15.27
N ARG A 63 14.14 -2.43 16.53
CA ARG A 63 13.49 -1.68 17.60
C ARG A 63 13.59 -0.17 17.38
N GLU A 64 14.80 0.32 17.11
CA GLU A 64 15.07 1.74 16.84
C GLU A 64 14.26 2.27 15.66
N LEU A 65 14.10 1.44 14.60
CA LEU A 65 13.31 1.77 13.42
C LEU A 65 11.78 1.61 13.61
N GLY A 66 11.33 1.03 14.73
CA GLY A 66 9.92 0.67 14.94
C GLY A 66 9.43 -0.49 14.07
N CYS A 67 10.35 -1.28 13.51
CA CYS A 67 10.10 -2.34 12.53
C CYS A 67 9.79 -3.72 13.15
N GLY A 68 9.55 -3.81 14.46
CA GLY A 68 9.21 -5.08 15.12
C GLY A 68 10.43 -5.95 15.44
N ALA A 69 10.24 -7.28 15.52
CA ALA A 69 11.32 -8.19 15.88
C ALA A 69 12.34 -8.39 14.74
N ALA A 70 13.60 -8.67 15.10
CA ALA A 70 14.61 -9.13 14.17
C ALA A 70 14.24 -10.48 13.57
N ARG A 71 14.44 -10.65 12.25
CA ARG A 71 14.19 -11.91 11.55
C ARG A 71 15.41 -12.54 10.95
N LYS A 72 16.23 -11.72 10.28
CA LYS A 72 17.37 -12.23 9.53
C LYS A 72 18.46 -11.16 9.41
N THR A 73 19.70 -11.60 9.51
CA THR A 73 20.88 -10.85 9.07
C THR A 73 21.13 -11.13 7.59
N MET A 74 21.51 -10.11 6.85
CA MET A 74 22.05 -10.28 5.50
C MET A 74 23.46 -9.71 5.49
N SER A 75 24.29 -10.22 4.59
CA SER A 75 25.70 -9.88 4.46
C SER A 75 26.02 -9.64 2.98
N GLY A 76 26.93 -8.69 2.75
CA GLY A 76 27.40 -8.26 1.44
C GLY A 76 26.38 -7.59 0.51
N THR A 77 26.56 -7.75 -0.81
CA THR A 77 25.91 -6.92 -1.84
C THR A 77 24.45 -7.29 -2.16
N VAL A 78 23.74 -7.95 -1.23
CA VAL A 78 22.38 -8.50 -1.45
C VAL A 78 21.39 -7.42 -1.90
N TYR A 79 21.50 -6.21 -1.35
CA TYR A 79 20.59 -5.08 -1.64
C TYR A 79 21.14 -4.09 -2.68
N GLY A 80 21.99 -4.59 -3.58
CA GLY A 80 22.52 -3.84 -4.71
C GLY A 80 23.70 -2.92 -4.39
N PRO A 81 24.32 -2.32 -5.43
CA PRO A 81 25.53 -1.53 -5.30
C PRO A 81 25.27 -0.21 -4.55
N VAL A 82 26.26 0.22 -3.77
CA VAL A 82 26.22 1.48 -3.03
C VAL A 82 26.25 2.67 -3.99
N THR A 83 25.37 3.63 -3.76
CA THR A 83 25.29 4.89 -4.53
C THR A 83 25.14 6.07 -3.58
N PRO A 84 26.08 7.04 -3.60
CA PRO A 84 27.18 7.19 -4.56
C PRO A 84 28.39 6.27 -4.23
N LYS A 85 29.25 6.00 -5.23
CA LYS A 85 30.33 4.98 -5.14
C LYS A 85 31.44 5.32 -4.12
N ASP A 86 31.46 6.55 -3.66
CA ASP A 86 32.38 7.14 -2.68
C ASP A 86 31.78 7.20 -1.27
N GLN A 87 30.56 6.68 -1.07
CA GLN A 87 30.00 6.47 0.26
C GLN A 87 30.96 5.62 1.09
N LYS A 88 31.13 5.95 2.38
CA LYS A 88 32.09 5.25 3.24
C LYS A 88 31.41 4.09 3.97
N VAL A 89 32.21 3.10 4.36
CA VAL A 89 31.82 2.10 5.36
C VAL A 89 32.10 2.68 6.74
N PHE A 90 31.18 2.47 7.68
CA PHE A 90 31.32 2.89 9.06
C PHE A 90 32.52 2.19 9.71
N ASN A 91 33.41 2.97 10.30
CA ASN A 91 34.70 2.47 10.80
C ASN A 91 34.60 1.73 12.15
N HIS A 92 33.39 1.38 12.59
CA HIS A 92 33.20 0.63 13.84
C HIS A 92 32.21 -0.53 13.68
N LEU A 93 32.51 -1.62 14.39
CA LEU A 93 31.72 -2.85 14.49
C LEU A 93 30.73 -2.71 15.65
N PHE A 94 29.46 -3.05 15.43
CA PHE A 94 28.45 -3.00 16.48
C PHE A 94 28.42 -4.29 17.29
N ARG A 95 28.76 -4.22 18.58
CA ARG A 95 28.68 -5.33 19.54
C ARG A 95 27.48 -5.15 20.46
N CYS A 96 26.29 -5.18 19.87
CA CYS A 96 25.05 -5.08 20.63
C CYS A 96 24.81 -6.35 21.46
N SER A 97 24.28 -6.17 22.65
CA SER A 97 23.78 -7.24 23.53
C SER A 97 22.31 -7.59 23.27
N GLY A 98 21.61 -6.76 22.49
CA GLY A 98 20.23 -6.97 22.05
C GLY A 98 19.20 -6.28 22.93
N ILE A 99 19.60 -5.64 24.02
CA ILE A 99 18.70 -4.94 24.97
C ILE A 99 18.71 -3.42 24.79
N GLU A 100 19.65 -2.90 24.02
CA GLU A 100 19.78 -1.47 23.73
C GLU A 100 18.55 -0.91 23.01
N GLU A 101 18.23 0.37 23.25
CA GLU A 101 17.12 1.05 22.57
C GLU A 101 17.52 1.59 21.18
N SER A 102 18.81 1.80 20.96
CA SER A 102 19.36 2.30 19.69
C SER A 102 20.78 1.78 19.45
N LEU A 103 21.19 1.65 18.19
CA LEU A 103 22.54 1.23 17.80
C LEU A 103 23.62 2.16 18.36
N SER A 104 23.29 3.43 18.61
CA SER A 104 24.20 4.39 19.22
C SER A 104 24.65 3.99 20.63
N GLN A 105 23.87 3.18 21.36
CA GLN A 105 24.15 2.68 22.70
C GLN A 105 24.97 1.37 22.71
N CYS A 106 25.06 0.67 21.59
CA CYS A 106 25.86 -0.55 21.51
C CYS A 106 27.34 -0.23 21.69
N GLU A 107 28.08 -1.17 22.28
CA GLU A 107 29.53 -1.12 22.30
C GLU A 107 30.07 -1.16 20.87
N LYS A 108 31.10 -0.36 20.61
CA LYS A 108 31.71 -0.18 19.29
C LYS A 108 33.18 -0.52 19.36
N GLU A 109 33.66 -1.26 18.37
CA GLU A 109 35.07 -1.63 18.21
C GLU A 109 35.54 -1.16 16.84
N ASP A 110 36.82 -0.80 16.67
CA ASP A 110 37.33 -0.33 15.38
C ASP A 110 37.24 -1.45 14.32
N ALA A 111 36.64 -1.12 13.18
CA ALA A 111 36.54 -2.01 12.04
C ALA A 111 37.84 -1.94 11.22
N ILE A 112 38.48 -3.08 10.98
CA ILE A 112 39.70 -3.18 10.15
C ILE A 112 39.39 -3.99 8.90
N GLY A 113 39.44 -3.34 7.73
CA GLY A 113 39.40 -4.05 6.44
C GLY A 113 38.04 -4.13 5.75
N CYS A 114 36.99 -3.51 6.30
CA CYS A 114 35.66 -3.55 5.70
C CYS A 114 35.58 -2.78 4.37
N SER A 115 34.82 -3.35 3.44
CA SER A 115 34.50 -2.79 2.13
C SER A 115 33.03 -2.99 1.79
N HIS A 116 32.54 -2.40 0.69
CA HIS A 116 31.12 -2.54 0.31
C HIS A 116 30.68 -3.95 -0.11
N VAL A 117 31.61 -4.91 -0.22
CA VAL A 117 31.23 -6.32 -0.37
C VAL A 117 30.82 -6.96 0.96
N GLU A 118 30.98 -6.24 2.08
CA GLU A 118 30.69 -6.64 3.45
C GLU A 118 29.64 -5.71 4.08
N ASP A 119 28.80 -5.06 3.27
CA ASP A 119 27.73 -4.23 3.81
C ASP A 119 26.68 -5.08 4.54
N ALA A 120 26.42 -4.76 5.80
CA ALA A 120 25.41 -5.37 6.63
C ALA A 120 24.00 -5.07 6.10
N GLY A 121 23.14 -6.08 6.20
CA GLY A 121 21.72 -5.96 5.94
C GLY A 121 20.87 -6.52 7.08
N ALA A 122 19.61 -6.09 7.11
CA ALA A 122 18.65 -6.50 8.12
C ALA A 122 17.28 -6.77 7.50
N VAL A 123 16.58 -7.76 8.07
CA VAL A 123 15.16 -8.01 7.83
C VAL A 123 14.45 -8.00 9.17
N CYS A 124 13.45 -7.12 9.31
CA CYS A 124 12.62 -6.97 10.49
C CYS A 124 11.19 -7.53 10.28
N GLU A 125 10.37 -7.56 11.34
CA GLU A 125 9.03 -8.17 11.33
C GLU A 125 7.89 -7.16 11.08
N LEU A 126 7.33 -7.17 9.85
CA LEU A 126 6.09 -6.46 9.47
C LEU A 126 5.05 -7.38 8.79
N PRO A 127 3.76 -6.99 8.72
CA PRO A 127 2.75 -7.77 7.99
C PRO A 127 3.01 -7.77 6.47
N GLU A 128 2.96 -8.95 5.87
CA GLU A 128 3.27 -9.25 4.46
C GLU A 128 2.24 -8.66 3.47
N SER A 129 0.97 -8.53 3.88
CA SER A 129 -0.12 -8.11 3.01
C SER A 129 -1.33 -7.61 3.80
N VAL A 130 -2.23 -6.88 3.14
CA VAL A 130 -3.55 -6.47 3.67
C VAL A 130 -4.66 -7.00 2.75
N ARG A 131 -5.83 -7.33 3.30
CA ARG A 131 -7.06 -7.61 2.54
C ARG A 131 -8.32 -7.15 3.27
N LEU A 132 -9.42 -7.05 2.54
CA LEU A 132 -10.77 -6.91 3.10
C LEU A 132 -11.51 -8.24 2.95
N ALA A 133 -11.94 -8.82 4.07
CA ALA A 133 -12.59 -10.13 4.13
C ALA A 133 -14.09 -10.00 4.47
N ASP A 134 -14.88 -10.98 4.02
CA ASP A 134 -16.29 -11.17 4.37
C ASP A 134 -17.21 -9.96 4.16
N GLY A 135 -16.89 -9.10 3.19
CA GLY A 135 -17.79 -8.05 2.72
C GLY A 135 -18.40 -8.34 1.35
N PRO A 136 -19.34 -7.48 0.90
CA PRO A 136 -20.10 -7.70 -0.33
C PRO A 136 -19.26 -7.55 -1.62
N GLY A 137 -18.00 -7.12 -1.50
CA GLY A 137 -17.05 -6.98 -2.61
C GLY A 137 -15.62 -6.78 -2.10
N ARG A 138 -14.65 -6.67 -3.02
CA ARG A 138 -13.21 -6.56 -2.67
C ARG A 138 -12.82 -5.28 -1.93
N CYS A 139 -13.63 -4.23 -2.05
CA CYS A 139 -13.39 -2.90 -1.49
C CYS A 139 -14.21 -2.60 -0.23
N GLN A 140 -14.84 -3.62 0.35
CA GLN A 140 -15.61 -3.52 1.59
C GLN A 140 -15.40 -4.78 2.40
N GLY A 141 -15.11 -4.66 3.69
CA GLY A 141 -14.93 -5.83 4.52
C GLY A 141 -14.18 -5.59 5.83
N ARG A 142 -14.00 -6.68 6.58
CA ARG A 142 -13.12 -6.74 7.74
C ARG A 142 -11.68 -6.62 7.28
N VAL A 143 -10.91 -5.73 7.91
CA VAL A 143 -9.49 -5.59 7.60
C VAL A 143 -8.74 -6.77 8.19
N GLU A 144 -7.99 -7.47 7.35
CA GLU A 144 -7.05 -8.51 7.77
C GLU A 144 -5.65 -8.21 7.27
N VAL A 145 -4.67 -8.48 8.11
CA VAL A 145 -3.25 -8.39 7.77
C VAL A 145 -2.65 -9.78 7.79
N LYS A 146 -1.81 -10.07 6.80
CA LYS A 146 -1.10 -11.33 6.73
C LYS A 146 0.18 -11.22 7.54
N PHE A 147 0.31 -12.04 8.56
CA PHE A 147 1.43 -12.04 9.49
C PHE A 147 1.85 -13.47 9.78
N ARG A 148 3.14 -13.80 9.60
CA ARG A 148 3.67 -15.17 9.76
C ARG A 148 2.91 -16.21 8.93
N ARG A 149 2.56 -15.84 7.68
CA ARG A 149 1.73 -16.63 6.76
C ARG A 149 0.28 -16.89 7.20
N GLU A 150 -0.14 -16.35 8.34
CA GLU A 150 -1.52 -16.44 8.84
C GLU A 150 -2.23 -15.10 8.63
N TRP A 151 -3.55 -15.14 8.47
CA TRP A 151 -4.36 -13.93 8.41
C TRP A 151 -4.90 -13.61 9.79
N SER A 152 -4.65 -12.38 10.23
CA SER A 152 -5.13 -11.87 11.51
C SER A 152 -6.08 -10.70 11.28
N SER A 153 -7.18 -10.64 12.04
CA SER A 153 -8.04 -9.46 12.05
C SER A 153 -7.35 -8.27 12.72
N VAL A 154 -7.84 -7.05 12.51
CA VAL A 154 -7.23 -5.84 13.08
C VAL A 154 -8.07 -5.29 14.24
N CYS A 155 -7.43 -4.95 15.36
CA CYS A 155 -8.08 -4.35 16.53
C CYS A 155 -8.52 -2.89 16.31
N GLN A 156 -9.78 -2.58 16.58
CA GLN A 156 -10.38 -1.25 16.40
C GLN A 156 -9.76 -0.17 17.30
N ALA A 157 -9.33 -0.52 18.51
CA ALA A 157 -8.78 0.47 19.44
C ALA A 157 -7.55 1.18 18.87
N GLY A 158 -6.71 0.44 18.13
CA GLY A 158 -5.51 0.95 17.47
C GLY A 158 -5.75 1.51 16.08
N TRP A 159 -7.00 1.62 15.62
CA TRP A 159 -7.34 1.95 14.24
C TRP A 159 -7.87 3.37 14.07
N SER A 160 -7.52 4.02 12.95
CA SER A 160 -7.98 5.37 12.61
C SER A 160 -8.60 5.42 11.21
N PHE A 161 -9.43 6.43 10.95
CA PHE A 161 -9.92 6.68 9.58
C PHE A 161 -8.78 7.00 8.60
N ALA A 162 -7.67 7.56 9.09
CA ALA A 162 -6.46 7.74 8.29
C ALA A 162 -5.88 6.40 7.83
N ALA A 163 -5.88 5.37 8.68
CA ALA A 163 -5.48 4.01 8.29
C ALA A 163 -6.41 3.38 7.26
N ALA A 164 -7.72 3.64 7.35
CA ALA A 164 -8.67 3.22 6.32
C ALA A 164 -8.34 3.85 4.95
N LYS A 165 -7.95 5.13 4.89
CA LYS A 165 -7.53 5.78 3.63
C LYS A 165 -6.32 5.07 3.01
N VAL A 166 -5.34 4.72 3.83
CA VAL A 166 -4.13 4.02 3.40
C VAL A 166 -4.47 2.64 2.85
N VAL A 167 -5.31 1.86 3.55
CA VAL A 167 -5.75 0.54 3.07
C VAL A 167 -6.55 0.63 1.78
N CYS A 168 -7.52 1.53 1.69
CA CYS A 168 -8.31 1.70 0.46
C CYS A 168 -7.42 2.05 -0.74
N ARG A 169 -6.43 2.92 -0.55
CA ARG A 169 -5.46 3.25 -1.59
C ARG A 169 -4.52 2.08 -1.92
N GLN A 170 -3.96 1.42 -0.91
CA GLN A 170 -3.06 0.27 -1.08
C GLN A 170 -3.72 -0.87 -1.85
N LEU A 171 -5.02 -1.07 -1.65
CA LEU A 171 -5.81 -2.08 -2.37
C LEU A 171 -6.33 -1.61 -3.74
N GLY A 172 -6.05 -0.36 -4.16
CA GLY A 172 -6.60 0.19 -5.40
C GLY A 172 -8.13 0.29 -5.38
N CYS A 173 -8.71 0.59 -4.22
CA CYS A 173 -10.13 0.71 -3.94
C CYS A 173 -10.54 2.18 -3.76
N GLY A 174 -9.83 3.12 -4.38
CA GLY A 174 -10.17 4.54 -4.31
C GLY A 174 -10.13 5.12 -2.90
N ARG A 175 -11.13 5.94 -2.57
CA ARG A 175 -11.21 6.69 -1.31
C ARG A 175 -11.89 5.84 -0.22
N ALA A 176 -11.44 5.98 1.02
CA ALA A 176 -12.16 5.43 2.16
C ALA A 176 -13.46 6.22 2.40
N THR A 177 -14.59 5.51 2.52
CA THR A 177 -15.91 6.08 2.80
C THR A 177 -16.34 5.83 4.23
N LEU A 178 -15.99 4.67 4.80
CA LEU A 178 -16.39 4.29 6.15
C LEU A 178 -15.28 3.51 6.84
N THR A 179 -15.14 3.73 8.15
CA THR A 179 -14.54 2.75 9.04
C THR A 179 -15.36 2.62 10.31
N ARG A 180 -15.50 1.41 10.83
CA ARG A 180 -16.29 1.13 12.04
C ARG A 180 -15.81 -0.13 12.73
N LYS A 181 -16.21 -0.28 13.99
CA LYS A 181 -16.14 -1.55 14.72
C LYS A 181 -17.03 -2.59 14.02
N GLY A 182 -16.48 -3.76 13.73
CA GLY A 182 -17.19 -4.91 13.17
C GLY A 182 -18.10 -5.54 14.21
N CYS A 183 -19.40 -5.22 14.15
CA CYS A 183 -20.35 -5.65 15.18
C CYS A 183 -21.12 -6.95 14.85
N ASN A 184 -21.04 -7.46 13.61
CA ASN A 184 -21.91 -8.56 13.16
C ASN A 184 -21.28 -9.93 13.39
N LYS A 185 -22.01 -10.86 14.03
CA LYS A 185 -21.57 -12.26 14.24
C LYS A 185 -21.13 -12.96 12.95
N ALA A 186 -21.73 -12.60 11.81
CA ALA A 186 -21.42 -13.19 10.51
C ALA A 186 -20.09 -12.72 9.89
N THR A 187 -19.52 -11.60 10.37
CA THR A 187 -18.33 -10.99 9.77
C THR A 187 -17.20 -10.80 10.79
N ARG A 188 -17.25 -11.53 11.91
CA ARG A 188 -16.15 -11.58 12.88
C ARG A 188 -15.01 -12.40 12.32
N GLY A 189 -13.79 -11.96 12.59
CA GLY A 189 -12.60 -12.74 12.32
C GLY A 189 -12.57 -14.00 13.18
N GLN A 190 -11.59 -14.84 12.85
CA GLN A 190 -11.25 -16.04 13.61
C GLN A 190 -9.74 -16.05 13.83
N GLY A 191 -9.29 -16.70 14.90
CA GLY A 191 -7.87 -16.88 15.17
C GLY A 191 -7.21 -15.64 15.77
N ALA A 192 -6.07 -15.24 15.22
CA ALA A 192 -5.27 -14.16 15.78
C ALA A 192 -5.86 -12.78 15.49
N ILE A 193 -5.73 -11.88 16.45
CA ILE A 193 -6.04 -10.45 16.31
C ILE A 193 -4.73 -9.71 16.33
N TRP A 194 -4.49 -8.90 15.30
CA TRP A 194 -3.39 -7.97 15.24
C TRP A 194 -3.69 -6.78 16.15
N GLN A 195 -3.06 -6.79 17.31
CA GLN A 195 -3.32 -5.88 18.43
C GLN A 195 -2.38 -4.66 18.42
N ARG A 196 -1.95 -4.19 17.24
CA ARG A 196 -1.01 -3.05 17.12
C ARG A 196 -1.75 -1.79 16.67
N LYS A 197 -1.17 -0.64 16.99
CA LYS A 197 -1.72 0.67 16.62
C LYS A 197 -1.28 1.06 15.21
N ALA A 198 -2.25 1.30 14.33
CA ALA A 198 -2.06 1.84 12.99
C ALA A 198 -2.19 3.37 13.01
N SER A 199 -1.12 4.04 13.46
CA SER A 199 -1.07 5.50 13.60
C SER A 199 -0.70 6.17 12.28
N CYS A 200 -1.62 6.11 11.29
CA CYS A 200 -1.43 6.74 10.00
C CYS A 200 -1.74 8.25 10.04
N SER A 201 -0.98 9.04 9.29
CA SER A 201 -1.34 10.39 8.83
C SER A 201 -2.40 10.36 7.71
N GLY A 202 -2.46 9.24 6.97
CA GLY A 202 -3.33 9.03 5.82
C GLY A 202 -2.63 9.22 4.47
N GLN A 203 -1.35 9.58 4.47
CA GLN A 203 -0.54 9.79 3.26
C GLN A 203 0.44 8.64 2.99
N GLU A 204 0.52 7.65 3.86
CA GLU A 204 1.38 6.48 3.77
C GLU A 204 1.05 5.59 2.56
N VAL A 205 2.07 5.13 1.83
CA VAL A 205 1.87 4.29 0.64
C VAL A 205 1.22 2.96 1.02
N SER A 206 1.53 2.44 2.20
CA SER A 206 1.03 1.16 2.70
C SER A 206 0.76 1.20 4.21
N LEU A 207 -0.11 0.30 4.70
CA LEU A 207 -0.43 0.21 6.13
C LEU A 207 0.82 -0.10 6.98
N GLN A 208 1.82 -0.72 6.37
CA GLN A 208 3.14 -1.00 6.93
C GLN A 208 3.90 0.28 7.30
N ASP A 209 3.69 1.37 6.57
CA ASP A 209 4.40 2.64 6.82
C ASP A 209 3.81 3.44 7.98
N CYS A 210 2.61 3.08 8.43
CA CYS A 210 1.89 3.75 9.51
C CYS A 210 2.28 3.29 10.92
N LEU A 211 3.13 2.27 11.02
CA LEU A 211 3.30 1.53 12.27
C LEU A 211 4.25 2.26 13.21
N SER A 212 3.70 2.74 14.32
CA SER A 212 4.46 3.56 15.27
C SER A 212 4.60 2.96 16.67
N GLU A 213 3.70 2.10 17.17
CA GLU A 213 3.74 1.70 18.59
C GLU A 213 3.24 0.25 18.83
N VAL A 214 3.97 -0.51 19.66
CA VAL A 214 3.45 -1.73 20.31
C VAL A 214 2.52 -1.28 21.43
N TRP A 215 1.23 -1.34 21.18
CA TRP A 215 0.21 -0.96 22.16
C TRP A 215 -0.65 -2.19 22.45
N GLU A 216 -0.29 -2.93 23.49
CA GLU A 216 -1.02 -4.15 23.87
C GLU A 216 -2.37 -3.78 24.49
N HIS A 217 -3.40 -3.75 23.66
CA HIS A 217 -4.78 -3.91 24.10
C HIS A 217 -5.20 -5.37 23.96
N ASN A 218 -6.23 -5.78 24.70
CA ASN A 218 -6.80 -7.12 24.59
C ASN A 218 -8.17 -7.04 23.89
N CYS A 219 -8.14 -6.73 22.60
CA CYS A 219 -9.30 -6.75 21.73
C CYS A 219 -9.87 -8.18 21.62
N THR A 220 -11.18 -8.27 21.48
CA THR A 220 -11.87 -9.50 21.03
C THR A 220 -12.29 -9.36 19.58
N HIS A 221 -12.72 -10.44 18.91
CA HIS A 221 -13.26 -10.34 17.54
C HIS A 221 -14.54 -9.50 17.43
N ASN A 222 -15.14 -9.07 18.55
CA ASN A 222 -16.20 -8.06 18.55
C ASN A 222 -15.67 -6.66 18.17
N GLU A 223 -14.35 -6.50 18.17
CA GLU A 223 -13.60 -5.26 17.98
C GLU A 223 -12.75 -5.29 16.71
N ASP A 224 -13.03 -6.23 15.80
CA ASP A 224 -12.37 -6.26 14.51
C ASP A 224 -12.75 -5.02 13.68
N VAL A 225 -11.79 -4.45 12.97
CA VAL A 225 -12.00 -3.29 12.11
C VAL A 225 -12.77 -3.68 10.86
N TRP A 226 -13.75 -2.85 10.50
CA TRP A 226 -14.41 -2.85 9.20
C TRP A 226 -14.06 -1.59 8.41
N VAL A 227 -13.81 -1.74 7.10
CA VAL A 227 -13.54 -0.65 6.16
C VAL A 227 -14.43 -0.79 4.94
N GLU A 228 -14.94 0.35 4.46
CA GLU A 228 -15.60 0.49 3.16
C GLU A 228 -14.88 1.57 2.37
N CYS A 229 -14.62 1.27 1.11
CA CYS A 229 -14.02 2.19 0.15
C CYS A 229 -14.97 2.44 -1.03
N GLU A 230 -14.69 3.49 -1.80
CA GLU A 230 -15.29 3.72 -3.12
C GLU A 230 -14.74 2.67 -4.09
N ASP A 231 -15.47 1.55 -4.32
CA ASP A 231 -15.09 0.61 -5.38
C ASP A 231 -15.16 1.37 -6.71
N PRO A 232 -14.03 1.69 -7.35
CA PRO A 232 -14.05 2.58 -8.49
C PRO A 232 -14.65 1.81 -9.68
N PHE A 233 -15.88 2.16 -10.05
CA PHE A 233 -16.44 1.75 -11.33
C PHE A 233 -15.61 2.36 -12.44
N GLY A 234 -14.98 1.50 -13.24
CA GLY A 234 -14.18 1.89 -14.39
C GLY A 234 -14.88 1.49 -15.68
N LEU A 235 -14.67 2.27 -16.73
CA LEU A 235 -15.01 1.85 -18.10
C LEU A 235 -13.83 2.09 -19.03
N LYS A 236 -13.70 1.25 -20.06
CA LYS A 236 -12.73 1.43 -21.14
C LYS A 236 -13.27 0.85 -22.44
N LEU A 237 -12.74 1.34 -23.56
CA LEU A 237 -12.98 0.79 -24.88
C LEU A 237 -11.74 0.03 -25.36
N VAL A 238 -11.92 -1.22 -25.79
CA VAL A 238 -10.84 -2.14 -26.15
C VAL A 238 -10.89 -2.51 -27.63
N GLY A 239 -9.71 -2.57 -28.26
CA GLY A 239 -9.55 -3.04 -29.63
C GLY A 239 -9.78 -1.99 -30.72
N GLY A 240 -10.07 -0.74 -30.36
CA GLY A 240 -10.13 0.38 -31.30
C GLY A 240 -8.80 1.14 -31.44
N ARG A 241 -8.76 2.14 -32.33
CA ARG A 241 -7.54 2.91 -32.63
C ARG A 241 -7.29 4.03 -31.64
N SER A 242 -8.28 4.38 -30.82
CA SER A 242 -8.16 5.34 -29.73
C SER A 242 -9.03 4.94 -28.54
N HIS A 243 -8.89 5.65 -27.42
CA HIS A 243 -9.69 5.42 -26.23
C HIS A 243 -11.19 5.75 -26.41
N CYS A 244 -11.56 6.38 -27.54
CA CYS A 244 -12.92 6.77 -27.90
C CYS A 244 -13.61 5.79 -28.86
N GLU A 245 -12.99 4.66 -29.20
CA GLU A 245 -13.64 3.58 -29.96
C GLU A 245 -13.23 2.19 -29.49
N GLY A 246 -14.17 1.25 -29.44
CA GLY A 246 -13.86 -0.14 -29.10
C GLY A 246 -15.01 -0.94 -28.51
N ARG A 247 -14.73 -2.19 -28.16
CA ARG A 247 -15.59 -3.01 -27.31
C ARG A 247 -15.62 -2.42 -25.90
N LEU A 248 -16.81 -2.28 -25.34
CA LEU A 248 -17.00 -1.75 -23.99
C LEU A 248 -16.67 -2.82 -22.94
N GLU A 249 -15.76 -2.48 -22.04
CA GLU A 249 -15.48 -3.25 -20.83
C GLU A 249 -15.67 -2.37 -19.60
N VAL A 250 -16.24 -2.96 -18.54
CA VAL A 250 -16.46 -2.30 -17.24
C VAL A 250 -15.69 -3.03 -16.15
N LEU A 251 -15.19 -2.26 -15.19
CA LEU A 251 -14.53 -2.76 -13.99
C LEU A 251 -15.56 -2.84 -12.86
N HIS A 252 -15.83 -4.07 -12.43
CA HIS A 252 -16.68 -4.31 -11.27
C HIS A 252 -16.01 -5.34 -10.38
N LYS A 253 -15.92 -5.06 -9.06
CA LYS A 253 -15.22 -5.92 -8.10
C LYS A 253 -13.80 -6.31 -8.55
N GLY A 254 -13.09 -5.39 -9.19
CA GLY A 254 -11.67 -5.55 -9.58
C GLY A 254 -11.41 -6.46 -10.77
N GLU A 255 -12.43 -6.97 -11.44
CA GLU A 255 -12.31 -7.75 -12.66
C GLU A 255 -12.95 -6.97 -13.83
N TRP A 256 -12.24 -6.89 -14.95
CA TRP A 256 -12.79 -6.33 -16.18
C TRP A 256 -13.67 -7.37 -16.85
N GLY A 257 -14.84 -6.94 -17.33
CA GLY A 257 -15.77 -7.78 -18.08
C GLY A 257 -16.51 -6.99 -19.13
N SER A 258 -17.09 -7.69 -20.11
CA SER A 258 -17.85 -7.07 -21.19
C SER A 258 -19.29 -6.74 -20.79
N VAL A 259 -20.02 -6.07 -21.69
CA VAL A 259 -21.41 -5.65 -21.52
C VAL A 259 -22.23 -6.24 -22.66
N CYS A 260 -23.40 -6.82 -22.36
CA CYS A 260 -24.31 -7.37 -23.36
C CYS A 260 -25.10 -6.27 -24.10
N ASP A 261 -25.41 -6.51 -25.38
CA ASP A 261 -26.16 -5.61 -26.26
C ASP A 261 -27.69 -5.70 -26.12
N ASP A 262 -28.19 -6.65 -25.31
CA ASP A 262 -29.59 -6.71 -24.90
C ASP A 262 -29.99 -5.43 -24.14
N GLY A 263 -31.06 -4.78 -24.60
CA GLY A 263 -31.53 -3.49 -24.07
C GLY A 263 -30.67 -2.27 -24.45
N TRP A 264 -29.50 -2.47 -25.08
CA TRP A 264 -28.57 -1.40 -25.41
C TRP A 264 -29.14 -0.44 -26.47
N GLY A 265 -29.06 0.86 -26.19
CA GLY A 265 -29.56 1.91 -27.07
C GLY A 265 -28.65 3.13 -27.15
N GLN A 266 -28.96 4.05 -28.06
CA GLN A 266 -28.15 5.27 -28.30
C GLN A 266 -27.96 6.13 -27.04
N GLU A 267 -28.93 6.13 -26.13
CA GLU A 267 -28.81 6.87 -24.87
C GLU A 267 -27.72 6.28 -23.96
N ALA A 268 -27.49 4.97 -24.00
CA ALA A 268 -26.37 4.33 -23.31
C ALA A 268 -25.02 4.73 -23.95
N ASP A 269 -24.95 4.81 -25.28
CA ASP A 269 -23.76 5.32 -25.98
C ASP A 269 -23.43 6.76 -25.54
N ARG A 270 -24.46 7.63 -25.36
CA ARG A 270 -24.25 9.00 -24.85
C ARG A 270 -23.67 9.03 -23.44
N VAL A 271 -24.16 8.16 -22.55
CA VAL A 271 -23.61 8.04 -21.19
C VAL A 271 -22.16 7.61 -21.25
N VAL A 272 -21.82 6.59 -22.04
CA VAL A 272 -20.45 6.07 -22.19
C VAL A 272 -19.51 7.14 -22.76
N CYS A 273 -19.86 7.77 -23.89
CA CYS A 273 -19.00 8.77 -24.51
C CYS A 273 -18.78 9.99 -23.62
N ARG A 274 -19.81 10.42 -22.89
CA ARG A 274 -19.68 11.48 -21.88
C ARG A 274 -18.77 11.05 -20.73
N GLN A 275 -18.94 9.83 -20.21
CA GLN A 275 -18.15 9.32 -19.11
C GLN A 275 -16.66 9.16 -19.48
N LEU A 276 -16.36 8.88 -20.75
CA LEU A 276 -15.01 8.82 -21.30
C LEU A 276 -14.43 10.19 -21.70
N GLY A 277 -15.24 11.24 -21.76
CA GLY A 277 -14.81 12.57 -22.24
C GLY A 277 -14.61 12.64 -23.77
N CYS A 278 -15.24 11.75 -24.52
CA CYS A 278 -15.10 11.59 -25.97
C CYS A 278 -16.27 12.23 -26.77
N GLY A 279 -16.82 13.37 -26.36
CA GLY A 279 -17.91 14.01 -27.11
C GLY A 279 -19.18 13.15 -27.28
N GLN A 280 -19.83 13.22 -28.46
CA GLN A 280 -21.08 12.51 -28.75
C GLN A 280 -20.84 11.11 -29.36
N PRO A 281 -21.81 10.18 -29.24
CA PRO A 281 -21.71 8.89 -29.90
C PRO A 281 -21.91 8.99 -31.41
N LEU A 282 -21.06 8.30 -32.17
CA LEU A 282 -21.20 8.17 -33.61
C LEU A 282 -22.22 7.07 -33.95
N SER A 283 -23.20 7.40 -34.78
CA SER A 283 -24.23 6.47 -35.25
C SER A 283 -23.91 5.92 -36.63
N PRO A 284 -24.32 4.68 -36.98
CA PRO A 284 -25.17 3.75 -36.21
C PRO A 284 -24.38 2.81 -35.25
N PRO A 285 -25.07 2.11 -34.32
CA PRO A 285 -24.44 1.17 -33.38
C PRO A 285 -23.55 0.16 -34.09
N VAL A 286 -22.31 0.00 -33.62
CA VAL A 286 -21.33 -0.90 -34.24
C VAL A 286 -21.43 -2.28 -33.59
N LYS A 287 -21.74 -3.31 -34.38
CA LYS A 287 -21.65 -4.70 -33.89
C LYS A 287 -20.19 -5.05 -33.59
N VAL A 288 -19.86 -5.33 -32.33
CA VAL A 288 -18.49 -5.64 -31.82
C VAL A 288 -17.72 -6.60 -32.71
N ARG A 289 -18.38 -7.68 -33.14
CA ARG A 289 -17.73 -8.83 -33.80
C ARG A 289 -16.97 -8.47 -35.07
N ARG A 290 -17.36 -7.42 -35.79
CA ARG A 290 -16.76 -7.10 -37.10
C ARG A 290 -15.52 -6.21 -37.01
N ARG A 291 -15.31 -5.50 -35.88
CA ARG A 291 -14.28 -4.46 -35.80
C ARG A 291 -13.36 -4.56 -34.58
N PHE A 292 -13.89 -4.93 -33.42
CA PHE A 292 -13.13 -4.85 -32.16
C PHE A 292 -12.88 -6.22 -31.50
N GLY A 293 -13.49 -7.28 -32.05
CA GLY A 293 -13.37 -8.66 -31.56
C GLY A 293 -14.21 -8.91 -30.30
N PRO A 294 -14.61 -10.17 -30.04
CA PRO A 294 -15.36 -10.52 -28.84
C PRO A 294 -14.53 -10.30 -27.57
N GLY A 295 -15.21 -10.07 -26.47
CA GLY A 295 -14.62 -10.11 -25.13
C GLY A 295 -14.25 -11.53 -24.73
N VAL A 296 -13.66 -11.63 -23.53
CA VAL A 296 -13.26 -12.89 -22.92
C VAL A 296 -13.58 -12.84 -21.44
N GLY A 297 -13.98 -13.98 -20.87
CA GLY A 297 -14.25 -14.10 -19.45
C GLY A 297 -15.67 -13.67 -19.08
N ARG A 298 -15.79 -12.74 -18.14
CA ARG A 298 -17.06 -12.40 -17.52
C ARG A 298 -17.81 -11.33 -18.32
N ILE A 299 -19.14 -11.46 -18.41
CA ILE A 299 -20.05 -10.41 -18.87
C ILE A 299 -20.69 -9.81 -17.61
N TRP A 300 -20.51 -8.51 -17.38
CA TRP A 300 -20.91 -7.85 -16.13
C TRP A 300 -22.31 -7.27 -16.16
N LEU A 301 -22.71 -6.71 -17.31
CA LEU A 301 -23.95 -5.96 -17.47
C LEU A 301 -24.80 -6.53 -18.59
N ASP A 302 -26.11 -6.51 -18.38
CA ASP A 302 -27.15 -7.02 -19.26
C ASP A 302 -28.44 -6.22 -19.04
N ASP A 303 -29.30 -6.13 -20.07
CA ASP A 303 -30.50 -5.29 -20.15
C ASP A 303 -30.23 -3.82 -19.73
N VAL A 304 -29.14 -3.23 -20.23
CA VAL A 304 -28.76 -1.86 -19.86
C VAL A 304 -29.64 -0.85 -20.60
N ASN A 305 -30.52 -0.16 -19.88
CA ASN A 305 -31.51 0.75 -20.45
C ASN A 305 -31.38 2.17 -19.87
N CYS A 306 -30.42 2.93 -20.38
CA CYS A 306 -30.17 4.31 -19.97
C CYS A 306 -31.23 5.28 -20.53
N SER A 307 -31.54 6.33 -19.76
CA SER A 307 -32.30 7.51 -20.20
C SER A 307 -31.43 8.57 -20.91
N GLY A 308 -30.10 8.44 -20.81
CA GLY A 308 -29.11 9.35 -21.39
C GLY A 308 -28.63 10.43 -20.43
N LYS A 309 -29.29 10.57 -19.28
CA LYS A 309 -29.02 11.60 -18.25
C LYS A 309 -28.18 11.08 -17.08
N GLU A 310 -27.94 9.79 -17.01
CA GLU A 310 -27.18 9.15 -15.95
C GLU A 310 -25.73 9.66 -15.94
N PRO A 311 -25.15 10.01 -14.78
CA PRO A 311 -23.79 10.52 -14.73
C PRO A 311 -22.73 9.44 -15.06
N SER A 312 -23.05 8.16 -14.86
CA SER A 312 -22.21 7.02 -15.18
C SER A 312 -23.05 5.80 -15.60
N LEU A 313 -22.45 4.87 -16.34
CA LEU A 313 -23.13 3.70 -16.89
C LEU A 313 -23.68 2.76 -15.78
N GLU A 314 -22.99 2.64 -14.65
CA GLU A 314 -23.44 1.85 -13.48
C GLU A 314 -24.78 2.34 -12.87
N GLN A 315 -25.20 3.57 -13.20
CA GLN A 315 -26.44 4.16 -12.68
C GLN A 315 -27.62 3.97 -13.65
N CYS A 316 -27.36 3.44 -14.84
CA CYS A 316 -28.45 3.06 -15.73
C CYS A 316 -29.21 1.87 -15.14
N PRO A 317 -30.54 1.79 -15.33
CA PRO A 317 -31.27 0.55 -15.09
C PRO A 317 -30.62 -0.62 -15.83
N HIS A 318 -30.26 -1.67 -15.09
CA HIS A 318 -29.66 -2.89 -15.62
C HIS A 318 -29.97 -4.08 -14.70
N ARG A 319 -29.74 -5.32 -15.17
CA ARG A 319 -29.85 -6.53 -14.33
C ARG A 319 -28.80 -6.58 -13.23
N SER A 320 -28.98 -7.46 -12.25
CA SER A 320 -27.95 -7.70 -11.23
C SER A 320 -26.60 -8.04 -11.87
N TRP A 321 -25.51 -7.48 -11.34
CA TRP A 321 -24.15 -7.68 -11.85
C TRP A 321 -23.81 -9.15 -12.09
N GLY A 322 -23.36 -9.46 -13.31
CA GLY A 322 -22.96 -10.80 -13.73
C GLY A 322 -24.13 -11.77 -14.00
N TYR A 323 -25.38 -11.31 -13.88
CA TYR A 323 -26.56 -12.09 -14.25
C TYR A 323 -26.99 -11.73 -15.67
N HIS A 324 -26.76 -12.63 -16.61
CA HIS A 324 -27.05 -12.45 -18.04
C HIS A 324 -27.39 -13.77 -18.73
N ASN A 325 -28.05 -13.71 -19.88
CA ASN A 325 -28.24 -14.86 -20.78
C ASN A 325 -27.42 -14.74 -22.08
N CYS A 326 -26.52 -13.77 -22.16
CA CYS A 326 -25.70 -13.50 -23.33
C CYS A 326 -24.41 -14.32 -23.40
N ASN A 327 -23.82 -14.37 -24.59
CA ASN A 327 -22.45 -14.80 -24.84
C ASN A 327 -21.64 -13.68 -25.51
N HIS A 328 -20.31 -13.80 -25.63
CA HIS A 328 -19.45 -12.73 -26.18
C HIS A 328 -19.70 -12.34 -27.66
N ARG A 329 -20.65 -12.98 -28.35
CA ARG A 329 -21.10 -12.51 -29.67
C ARG A 329 -22.02 -11.29 -29.57
N GLU A 330 -22.59 -11.09 -28.39
CA GLU A 330 -23.55 -10.05 -28.00
C GLU A 330 -22.87 -8.95 -27.17
N ASP A 331 -21.53 -8.91 -27.13
CA ASP A 331 -20.84 -7.80 -26.49
C ASP A 331 -21.13 -6.48 -27.22
N VAL A 332 -21.13 -5.38 -26.47
CA VAL A 332 -21.34 -4.00 -26.95
C VAL A 332 -20.03 -3.33 -27.39
N ALA A 333 -20.11 -2.55 -28.46
CA ALA A 333 -19.06 -1.64 -28.88
C ALA A 333 -19.63 -0.23 -28.98
N VAL A 334 -18.81 0.72 -28.53
CA VAL A 334 -19.13 2.14 -28.56
C VAL A 334 -18.08 2.83 -29.41
N VAL A 335 -18.53 3.78 -30.22
CA VAL A 335 -17.68 4.66 -31.02
C VAL A 335 -18.15 6.07 -30.77
N CYS A 336 -17.25 6.91 -30.30
CA CYS A 336 -17.50 8.29 -29.94
C CYS A 336 -16.78 9.24 -30.89
N GLU A 337 -17.18 10.52 -30.86
CA GLU A 337 -16.43 11.60 -31.50
C GLU A 337 -15.07 11.76 -30.81
N GLU A 338 -13.99 11.66 -31.57
CA GLU A 338 -12.69 11.99 -31.02
C GLU A 338 -12.57 13.52 -30.92
N GLN A 339 -12.97 14.08 -29.78
CA GLN A 339 -12.76 15.50 -29.52
C GLN A 339 -11.25 15.75 -29.42
N GLN A 340 -10.66 16.26 -30.51
CA GLN A 340 -9.35 16.88 -30.45
C GLN A 340 -9.45 18.11 -29.55
N SER A 341 -9.04 17.97 -28.29
CA SER A 341 -8.85 19.10 -27.41
C SER A 341 -7.69 19.96 -27.94
N GLY A 342 -8.03 20.98 -28.71
CA GLY A 342 -7.23 22.20 -28.89
C GLY A 342 -5.81 22.03 -29.45
N LEU A 343 -5.70 21.77 -30.75
CA LEU A 343 -4.60 22.33 -31.52
C LEU A 343 -5.21 23.09 -32.69
N LEU A 344 -5.74 24.29 -32.42
CA LEU A 344 -5.98 25.40 -33.35
C LEU A 344 -6.71 26.49 -32.56
N ASP A 345 -5.94 27.32 -31.85
CA ASP A 345 -6.30 28.72 -31.63
C ASP A 345 -5.00 29.53 -31.63
N ALA A 346 -4.91 30.40 -32.65
CA ALA A 346 -3.95 31.48 -32.95
C ALA A 346 -2.52 31.12 -33.37
#